data_AF-A0A3N2KDJ5-F1
#
_entry.id   AF-A0A3N2KDJ5-F1
#
_cell.length_a   1.000
_cell.length_b   1.000
_cell.length_c   1.000
_cell.angle_alpha   90.00
_cell.angle_beta   90.00
_cell.angle_gamma   90.00
#
_symmetry.space_group_name_H-M   'P 1'
#
loop_
_entity.id
_entity.type
_entity.pdbx_description
1 polymer ?
#
loop_
_entity_poly.entity_id
_entity_poly.type
_entity_poly.pdbx_seq_one_letter_code
_entity_poly.pdbx_strand_id
1 'polypeptide(L)'
;MSSNIKIERICEWCGNRFMAQTTVTRFCSKRCAEHSYKERMRQKKMALSNQETSQCNPDRKSRDKDFLTPTETAQFLGVCRTYIYDSINRGKIKVTRIGRKTLISKADIQAMFDFLTPKETEPSESTERKSKSISDFYTRAEIREKFGVKDSWIYKVVAENNVPKTILRGKAYFSKSHIDRLFSARKENPEITEWYSVEDIQSKYGMTLSAIYSLVSKIGIPKRKEGPKVYYSKYHFDVAKGAKSAEDVEFISVADAMEKYSLTRDQLYHYVKTYKITKLRCGKYVKLNAKELAELFNPKIEL
;
A
#
# COMPACT_ATOMS: atom_id res chain seq x y z
N MET A 1 -15.62 -83.03 52.07
CA MET A 1 -16.94 -82.90 51.41
C MET A 1 -16.77 -82.11 50.13
N SER A 2 -16.73 -82.77 48.96
CA SER A 2 -16.69 -82.09 47.66
C SER A 2 -18.12 -81.85 47.19
N SER A 3 -18.66 -80.67 47.47
CA SER A 3 -19.94 -80.26 46.91
C SER A 3 -19.79 -80.12 45.39
N ASN A 4 -20.51 -80.95 44.62
CA ASN A 4 -20.52 -80.96 43.16
C ASN A 4 -21.37 -79.78 42.65
N ILE A 5 -20.88 -78.57 42.89
CA ILE A 5 -21.57 -77.31 42.61
C ILE A 5 -21.45 -77.01 41.12
N LYS A 6 -22.59 -76.80 40.46
CA LYS A 6 -22.66 -76.30 39.08
C LYS A 6 -23.42 -74.98 39.08
N ILE A 7 -22.73 -73.89 38.75
CA ILE A 7 -23.30 -72.53 38.74
C ILE A 7 -23.24 -71.99 37.31
N GLU A 8 -24.37 -71.48 36.80
CA GLU A 8 -24.40 -70.79 35.52
C GLU A 8 -23.74 -69.40 35.64
N ARG A 9 -22.79 -69.09 34.77
CA ARG A 9 -22.04 -67.82 34.73
C ARG A 9 -21.87 -67.31 33.32
N ILE A 10 -21.61 -66.00 33.20
CA ILE A 10 -21.26 -65.34 31.95
C ILE A 10 -19.74 -65.17 31.89
N CYS A 11 -19.13 -65.56 30.77
CA CYS A 11 -17.69 -65.40 30.55
C CYS A 11 -17.33 -63.92 30.40
N GLU A 12 -16.39 -63.42 31.20
CA GLU A 12 -15.94 -62.02 31.17
C GLU A 12 -15.24 -61.60 29.86
N TRP A 13 -14.83 -62.56 29.02
CA TRP A 13 -14.16 -62.28 27.75
C TRP A 13 -15.11 -62.34 26.55
N CYS A 14 -15.84 -63.45 26.38
CA CYS A 14 -16.69 -63.67 25.19
C CYS A 14 -18.19 -63.44 25.44
N GLY A 15 -18.61 -63.18 26.68
CA GLY A 15 -20.03 -62.94 27.00
C GLY A 15 -20.93 -64.17 26.97
N ASN A 16 -20.41 -65.36 26.64
CA ASN A 16 -21.21 -66.58 26.58
C ASN A 16 -21.51 -67.14 27.98
N ARG A 17 -22.69 -67.74 28.13
CA ARG A 17 -23.10 -68.47 29.33
C ARG A 17 -22.41 -69.84 29.40
N PHE A 18 -21.93 -70.23 30.59
CA PHE A 18 -21.28 -71.51 30.82
C PHE A 18 -21.51 -72.02 32.25
N MET A 19 -21.37 -73.33 32.45
CA MET A 19 -21.50 -73.95 33.78
C MET A 19 -20.13 -74.02 34.46
N ALA A 20 -19.95 -73.27 35.55
CA ALA A 20 -18.76 -73.28 36.38
C ALA A 20 -18.88 -74.34 37.49
N GLN A 21 -17.77 -75.03 37.75
CA GLN A 21 -17.66 -76.00 38.84
C GLN A 21 -17.16 -75.39 40.17
N THR A 22 -16.72 -74.12 40.12
CA THR A 22 -16.25 -73.39 41.31
C THR A 22 -16.84 -71.98 41.34
N THR A 23 -16.90 -71.40 42.54
CA THR A 23 -17.37 -70.02 42.75
C THR A 23 -16.37 -68.96 42.30
N VAL A 24 -15.17 -69.32 41.84
CA VAL A 24 -14.13 -68.37 41.39
C VAL A 24 -13.87 -68.42 39.89
N THR A 25 -14.48 -69.34 39.15
CA THR A 25 -14.29 -69.43 37.69
C THR A 25 -14.91 -68.21 36.99
N ARG A 26 -14.08 -67.48 36.21
CA ARG A 26 -14.45 -66.24 35.50
C ARG A 26 -14.63 -66.40 33.98
N PHE A 27 -14.07 -67.46 33.40
CA PHE A 27 -14.04 -67.67 31.95
C PHE A 27 -14.53 -69.06 31.57
N CYS A 28 -15.16 -69.19 30.41
CA CYS A 28 -15.70 -70.45 29.91
C CYS A 28 -14.62 -71.43 29.41
N SER A 29 -13.40 -70.96 29.13
CA SER A 29 -12.30 -71.79 28.60
C SER A 29 -10.94 -71.15 28.90
N LYS A 30 -9.88 -71.98 28.84
CA LYS A 30 -8.49 -71.52 28.97
C LYS A 30 -8.15 -70.44 27.94
N ARG A 31 -8.63 -70.58 26.70
CA ARG A 31 -8.45 -69.60 25.62
C ARG A 31 -8.98 -68.22 25.99
N CYS A 32 -10.19 -68.14 26.56
CA CYS A 32 -10.78 -66.88 27.00
C CYS A 32 -9.99 -66.24 28.17
N ALA A 33 -9.48 -67.06 29.09
CA ALA A 33 -8.63 -66.57 30.18
C ALA A 33 -7.31 -65.98 29.67
N GLU A 34 -6.65 -66.65 28.71
CA GLU A 34 -5.40 -66.19 28.10
C GLU A 34 -5.58 -64.89 27.32
N HIS A 35 -6.68 -64.75 26.57
CA HIS A 35 -6.98 -63.51 25.85
C HIS A 35 -7.24 -62.34 26.81
N SER A 36 -8.03 -62.55 27.87
CA SER A 36 -8.25 -61.53 28.90
C SER A 36 -6.95 -61.12 29.59
N TYR A 37 -6.04 -62.06 29.86
CA TYR A 37 -4.72 -61.77 30.42
C TYR A 37 -3.87 -60.92 29.47
N LYS A 38 -3.79 -61.28 28.19
CA LYS A 38 -3.03 -60.53 27.17
C LYS A 38 -3.56 -59.11 26.98
N GLU A 39 -4.89 -58.94 26.95
CA GLU A 39 -5.52 -57.63 26.82
C GLU A 39 -5.25 -56.75 28.04
N ARG A 40 -5.33 -57.31 29.26
CA ARG A 40 -4.96 -56.59 30.49
C ARG A 40 -3.51 -56.12 30.48
N MET A 41 -2.59 -56.96 30.00
CA MET A 41 -1.17 -56.59 29.88
C MET A 41 -0.93 -55.52 28.82
N ARG A 42 -1.67 -55.57 27.69
CA ARG A 42 -1.65 -54.52 26.66
C ARG A 42 -2.15 -53.19 27.22
N GLN A 43 -3.28 -53.19 27.91
CA GLN A 43 -3.85 -51.98 28.53
C GLN A 43 -2.90 -51.37 29.57
N LYS A 44 -2.23 -52.19 30.39
CA LYS A 44 -1.20 -51.71 31.32
C LYS A 44 -0.04 -51.01 30.61
N LYS A 45 0.46 -51.58 29.50
CA LYS A 45 1.52 -50.95 28.69
C LYS A 45 1.06 -49.61 28.08
N MET A 46 -0.15 -49.57 27.53
CA MET A 46 -0.72 -48.33 26.99
C MET A 46 -0.94 -47.27 28.06
N ALA A 47 -1.41 -47.66 29.25
CA ALA A 47 -1.60 -46.74 30.37
C ALA A 47 -0.27 -46.14 30.85
N LEU A 48 0.79 -46.94 30.98
CA LEU A 48 2.13 -46.46 31.33
C LEU A 48 2.66 -45.47 30.29
N SER A 49 2.57 -45.80 29.00
CA SER A 49 3.01 -44.92 27.92
C SER A 49 2.22 -43.59 27.86
N ASN A 50 0.90 -43.66 28.06
CA ASN A 50 0.07 -42.46 28.15
C ASN A 50 0.38 -41.62 29.40
N GLN A 51 0.71 -42.25 30.52
CA GLN A 51 1.09 -41.57 31.76
C GLN A 51 2.45 -40.86 31.61
N GLU A 52 3.43 -41.50 30.99
CA GLU A 52 4.73 -40.89 30.64
C GLU A 52 4.54 -39.68 29.71
N THR A 53 3.70 -39.82 28.67
CA THR A 53 3.37 -38.72 27.75
C THR A 53 2.64 -37.57 28.49
N SER A 54 1.79 -37.89 29.46
CA SER A 54 1.04 -36.90 30.24
C SER A 54 1.92 -36.15 31.26
N GLN A 55 2.93 -36.81 31.83
CA GLN A 55 3.91 -36.17 32.73
C GLN A 55 4.89 -35.27 31.97
N CYS A 56 5.14 -35.56 30.70
CA CYS A 56 5.94 -34.73 29.80
C CYS A 56 5.16 -33.58 29.14
N ASN A 57 3.88 -33.37 29.44
CA ASN A 57 3.15 -32.19 28.95
C ASN A 57 3.64 -30.92 29.67
N PRO A 58 4.38 -30.01 28.99
CA PRO A 58 4.88 -28.77 29.60
C PRO A 58 3.74 -27.80 29.96
N ASP A 59 2.54 -28.05 29.44
CA ASP A 59 1.40 -27.13 29.48
C ASP A 59 0.80 -26.96 30.90
N ARG A 60 0.92 -27.97 31.77
CA ARG A 60 0.42 -27.88 33.15
C ARG A 60 1.30 -27.05 34.09
N LYS A 61 2.62 -26.97 33.86
CA LYS A 61 3.55 -26.19 34.70
C LYS A 61 3.61 -24.69 34.33
N SER A 62 2.90 -24.27 33.28
CA SER A 62 2.91 -22.90 32.77
C SER A 62 1.92 -21.97 33.49
N ARG A 63 0.85 -22.51 34.07
CA ARG A 63 -0.31 -21.72 34.52
C ARG A 63 -0.07 -20.88 35.79
N ASP A 64 0.87 -21.29 36.64
CA ASP A 64 1.14 -20.67 37.95
C ASP A 64 2.40 -19.78 37.97
N LYS A 65 2.98 -19.44 36.82
CA LYS A 65 4.13 -18.51 36.78
C LYS A 65 3.64 -17.05 36.80
N ASP A 66 4.18 -16.26 37.71
CA ASP A 66 3.92 -14.80 37.77
C ASP A 66 4.58 -14.03 36.62
N PHE A 67 5.69 -14.57 36.09
CA PHE A 67 6.44 -14.00 34.97
C PHE A 67 6.41 -14.94 33.77
N LEU A 68 6.00 -14.38 32.64
CA LEU A 68 5.85 -15.08 31.37
C LEU A 68 6.91 -14.61 30.37
N THR A 69 7.41 -15.53 29.55
CA THR A 69 8.20 -15.17 28.36
C THR A 69 7.28 -14.63 27.26
N PRO A 70 7.78 -13.85 26.28
CA PRO A 70 6.97 -13.35 25.16
C PRO A 70 6.20 -14.44 24.39
N THR A 71 6.70 -15.69 24.41
CA THR A 71 6.02 -16.82 23.76
C THR A 71 4.88 -17.37 24.62
N GLU A 72 5.12 -17.52 25.92
CA GLU A 72 4.07 -17.91 26.88
C GLU A 72 2.99 -16.81 26.98
N THR A 73 3.37 -15.54 26.93
CA THR A 73 2.44 -14.40 26.88
C THR A 73 1.57 -14.42 25.63
N ALA A 74 2.14 -14.76 24.46
CA ALA A 74 1.39 -14.88 23.22
C ALA A 74 0.30 -15.98 23.33
N GLN A 75 0.65 -17.12 23.94
CA GLN A 75 -0.30 -18.20 24.23
C GLN A 75 -1.35 -17.78 25.27
N PHE A 76 -0.94 -17.11 26.34
CA PHE A 76 -1.83 -16.61 27.39
C PHE A 76 -2.88 -15.63 26.85
N LEU A 77 -2.49 -14.76 25.91
CA LEU A 77 -3.35 -13.76 25.29
C LEU A 77 -4.09 -14.27 24.04
N GLY A 78 -3.76 -15.46 23.52
CA GLY A 78 -4.33 -15.98 22.28
C GLY A 78 -3.92 -15.20 21.02
N VAL A 79 -2.76 -14.53 21.04
CA VAL A 79 -2.25 -13.68 19.94
C VAL A 79 -0.98 -14.27 19.33
N CYS A 80 -0.58 -13.77 18.16
CA CYS A 80 0.68 -14.18 17.55
C CYS A 80 1.90 -13.61 18.31
N ARG A 81 3.00 -14.36 18.33
CA ARG A 81 4.26 -13.96 18.97
C ARG A 81 4.77 -12.61 18.44
N THR A 82 4.61 -12.35 17.16
CA THR A 82 5.00 -11.08 16.52
C THR A 82 4.26 -9.88 17.12
N TYR A 83 2.96 -10.00 17.38
CA TYR A 83 2.17 -8.95 18.02
C TYR A 83 2.70 -8.57 19.41
N ILE A 84 3.18 -9.55 20.18
CA ILE A 84 3.81 -9.28 21.49
C ILE A 84 5.09 -8.47 21.30
N TYR A 85 5.99 -8.87 20.39
CA TYR A 85 7.21 -8.09 20.11
C TYR A 85 6.90 -6.69 19.59
N ASP A 86 5.92 -6.53 18.71
CA ASP A 86 5.48 -5.22 18.23
C ASP A 86 4.94 -4.35 19.38
N SER A 87 4.18 -4.94 20.30
CA SER A 87 3.63 -4.24 21.45
C SER A 87 4.71 -3.82 22.45
N ILE A 88 5.76 -4.65 22.61
CA ILE A 88 6.96 -4.30 23.38
C ILE A 88 7.73 -3.16 22.71
N ASN A 89 7.97 -3.25 21.40
CA ASN A 89 8.70 -2.22 20.64
C ASN A 89 7.96 -0.88 20.60
N ARG A 90 6.62 -0.90 20.64
CA ARG A 90 5.78 0.30 20.75
C ARG A 90 5.68 0.84 22.18
N GLY A 91 6.28 0.17 23.17
CA GLY A 91 6.25 0.58 24.57
C GLY A 91 4.91 0.39 25.27
N LYS A 92 4.01 -0.45 24.73
CA LYS A 92 2.67 -0.69 25.32
C LYS A 92 2.72 -1.67 26.48
N ILE A 93 3.62 -2.64 26.41
CA ILE A 93 3.79 -3.68 27.43
C ILE A 93 5.01 -3.35 28.26
N LYS A 94 4.85 -3.31 29.59
CA LYS A 94 5.98 -3.21 30.52
C LYS A 94 6.72 -4.53 30.57
N VAL A 95 8.04 -4.47 30.45
CA VAL A 95 8.91 -5.64 30.31
C VAL A 95 10.09 -5.52 31.25
N THR A 96 10.45 -6.63 31.89
CA THR A 96 11.68 -6.75 32.69
C THR A 96 12.68 -7.62 31.95
N ARG A 97 13.89 -7.11 31.76
CA ARG A 97 14.98 -7.85 31.10
C ARG A 97 15.94 -8.40 32.14
N ILE A 98 16.08 -9.72 32.18
CA ILE A 98 17.06 -10.41 33.03
C ILE A 98 18.08 -11.08 32.10
N GLY A 99 19.22 -10.40 31.91
CA GLY A 99 20.27 -10.82 30.97
C GLY A 99 19.79 -10.86 29.52
N ARG A 100 19.81 -12.06 28.91
CA ARG A 100 19.30 -12.31 27.55
C ARG A 100 17.81 -12.64 27.48
N LYS A 101 17.15 -12.81 28.63
CA LYS A 101 15.75 -13.20 28.71
C LYS A 101 14.86 -11.97 28.95
N THR A 102 13.73 -11.98 28.25
CA THR A 102 12.67 -10.99 28.35
C THR A 102 11.54 -11.62 29.15
N LEU A 103 11.13 -10.98 30.24
CA LEU A 103 10.04 -11.45 31.11
C LEU A 103 8.96 -10.37 31.23
N ILE A 104 7.72 -10.81 31.22
CA ILE A 104 6.53 -9.97 31.28
C ILE A 104 5.73 -10.40 32.51
N SER A 105 5.42 -9.46 33.39
CA SER A 105 4.59 -9.73 34.56
C SER A 105 3.15 -9.97 34.12
N LYS A 106 2.53 -11.03 34.64
CA LYS A 106 1.11 -11.33 34.40
C LYS A 106 0.20 -10.21 34.94
N ALA A 107 0.59 -9.59 36.05
CA ALA A 107 -0.13 -8.45 36.63
C ALA A 107 -0.11 -7.22 35.71
N ASP A 108 1.04 -6.92 35.08
CA ASP A 108 1.16 -5.80 34.14
C ASP A 108 0.29 -6.03 32.90
N ILE A 109 0.21 -7.27 32.41
CA ILE A 109 -0.68 -7.68 31.30
C ILE A 109 -2.15 -7.49 31.69
N GLN A 110 -2.55 -7.90 32.89
CA GLN A 110 -3.93 -7.75 33.35
C GLN A 110 -4.32 -6.27 33.51
N ALA A 111 -3.42 -5.44 34.06
CA ALA A 111 -3.64 -4.00 34.20
C ALA A 111 -3.82 -3.28 32.85
N MET A 112 -3.32 -3.84 31.74
CA MET A 112 -3.58 -3.29 30.41
C MET A 112 -5.04 -3.48 29.95
N PHE A 113 -5.74 -4.51 30.43
CA PHE A 113 -7.14 -4.76 30.07
C PHE A 113 -8.10 -3.79 30.77
N ASP A 114 -7.70 -3.24 31.93
CA ASP A 114 -8.53 -2.30 32.70
C ASP A 114 -8.73 -0.96 31.96
N PHE A 115 -7.91 -0.65 30.95
CA PHE A 115 -8.09 0.52 30.08
C PHE A 115 -9.30 0.43 29.13
N LEU A 116 -9.93 -0.75 29.00
CA LEU A 116 -11.12 -0.98 28.17
C LEU A 116 -12.37 -1.24 29.01
N THR A 117 -12.55 -0.58 30.17
CA THR A 117 -13.93 -0.36 30.65
C THR A 117 -14.74 0.22 29.50
N PRO A 118 -15.95 -0.30 29.18
CA PRO A 118 -16.76 0.22 28.09
C PRO A 118 -16.93 1.72 28.30
N LYS A 119 -16.27 2.52 27.46
CA LYS A 119 -16.51 3.95 27.42
C LYS A 119 -17.96 4.07 26.96
N GLU A 120 -18.88 4.30 27.90
CA GLU A 120 -20.13 4.97 27.54
C GLU A 120 -19.72 6.16 26.68
N THR A 121 -20.31 6.19 25.49
CA THR A 121 -19.86 6.89 24.30
C THR A 121 -19.61 8.38 24.55
N GLU A 122 -18.43 8.72 25.07
CA GLU A 122 -17.94 10.09 25.13
C GLU A 122 -16.71 10.20 24.21
N PRO A 123 -16.83 10.88 23.06
CA PRO A 123 -15.73 11.04 22.13
C PRO A 123 -14.74 12.09 22.67
N SER A 124 -13.56 11.64 23.10
CA SER A 124 -12.39 12.47 23.40
C SER A 124 -11.16 11.62 23.08
N GLU A 125 -10.36 11.90 22.04
CA GLU A 125 -9.42 13.01 21.79
C GLU A 125 -8.02 12.39 21.66
N SER A 126 -7.65 11.99 20.44
CA SER A 126 -6.25 11.76 20.08
C SER A 126 -6.05 11.90 18.58
N THR A 127 -6.00 13.16 18.16
CA THR A 127 -5.44 13.80 16.97
C THR A 127 -6.46 14.77 16.42
N GLU A 128 -6.17 16.06 16.55
CA GLU A 128 -6.82 17.14 15.82
C GLU A 128 -6.59 16.94 14.31
N ARG A 129 -7.32 16.02 13.71
CA ARG A 129 -7.76 16.20 12.34
C ARG A 129 -9.07 16.94 12.49
N LYS A 130 -8.99 18.28 12.46
CA LYS A 130 -10.13 19.18 12.30
C LYS A 130 -11.19 18.41 11.52
N SER A 131 -12.33 18.14 12.15
CA SER A 131 -13.49 17.57 11.48
C SER A 131 -13.85 18.57 10.40
N LYS A 132 -13.24 18.38 9.23
CA LYS A 132 -13.50 19.11 8.02
C LYS A 132 -14.98 18.95 7.82
N SER A 133 -15.70 20.02 8.15
CA SER A 133 -17.16 20.07 8.11
C SER A 133 -17.64 19.53 6.77
N ILE A 134 -18.89 19.11 6.67
CA ILE A 134 -19.51 18.60 5.44
C ILE A 134 -19.23 19.51 4.21
N SER A 135 -18.87 20.78 4.43
CA SER A 135 -18.37 21.74 3.45
C SER A 135 -17.07 21.35 2.72
N ASP A 136 -16.19 20.47 3.21
CA ASP A 136 -14.84 20.31 2.63
C ASP A 136 -14.74 19.29 1.50
N PHE A 137 -15.87 18.76 1.05
CA PHE A 137 -15.96 17.81 -0.06
C PHE A 137 -16.74 18.40 -1.22
N TYR A 138 -16.32 18.09 -2.44
CA TYR A 138 -17.13 18.26 -3.65
C TYR A 138 -17.91 17.00 -3.97
N THR A 139 -19.15 17.17 -4.38
CA THR A 139 -19.88 16.16 -5.14
C THR A 139 -19.47 16.18 -6.61
N ARG A 140 -19.65 15.07 -7.33
CA ARG A 140 -19.37 15.06 -8.78
C ARG A 140 -20.12 16.13 -9.57
N ALA A 141 -21.32 16.51 -9.14
CA ALA A 141 -22.13 17.54 -9.78
C ALA A 141 -21.46 18.92 -9.62
N GLU A 142 -20.98 19.23 -8.42
CA GLU A 142 -20.25 20.46 -8.14
C GLU A 142 -18.92 20.52 -8.91
N ILE A 143 -18.20 19.40 -9.08
CA ILE A 143 -16.97 19.37 -9.90
C ILE A 143 -17.30 19.66 -11.36
N ARG A 144 -18.39 19.08 -11.88
CA ARG A 144 -18.86 19.33 -13.26
C ARG A 144 -19.19 20.79 -13.47
N GLU A 145 -19.91 21.40 -12.54
CA GLU A 145 -20.34 22.81 -12.63
C GLU A 145 -19.16 23.78 -12.48
N LYS A 146 -18.27 23.56 -11.51
CA LYS A 146 -17.12 24.44 -11.26
C LYS A 146 -16.06 24.40 -12.34
N PHE A 147 -15.75 23.22 -12.87
CA PHE A 147 -14.63 23.04 -13.80
C PHE A 147 -15.07 22.81 -15.25
N GLY A 148 -16.39 22.68 -15.52
CA GLY A 148 -16.91 22.47 -16.86
C GLY A 148 -16.49 21.14 -17.50
N VAL A 149 -16.18 20.13 -16.68
CA VAL A 149 -15.58 18.87 -17.14
C VAL A 149 -16.58 17.72 -17.15
N LYS A 150 -16.50 16.84 -18.16
CA LYS A 150 -17.35 15.65 -18.28
C LYS A 150 -17.08 14.64 -17.15
N ASP A 151 -18.13 13.99 -16.66
CA ASP A 151 -18.06 12.97 -15.59
C ASP A 151 -17.02 11.87 -15.86
N SER A 152 -17.00 11.33 -17.08
CA SER A 152 -16.06 10.28 -17.46
C SER A 152 -14.60 10.72 -17.27
N TRP A 153 -14.31 12.00 -17.51
CA TRP A 153 -12.98 12.56 -17.31
C TRP A 153 -12.67 12.78 -15.82
N ILE A 154 -13.67 13.19 -15.01
CA ILE A 154 -13.50 13.30 -13.56
C ILE A 154 -13.06 11.94 -12.98
N TYR A 155 -13.73 10.85 -13.35
CA TYR A 155 -13.36 9.51 -12.89
C TYR A 155 -11.98 9.07 -13.38
N LYS A 156 -11.63 9.39 -14.63
CA LYS A 156 -10.30 9.09 -15.18
C LYS A 156 -9.19 9.79 -14.40
N VAL A 157 -9.34 11.10 -14.15
CA VAL A 157 -8.36 11.90 -13.40
C VAL A 157 -8.24 11.43 -11.95
N VAL A 158 -9.38 11.13 -11.29
CA VAL A 158 -9.42 10.60 -9.93
C VAL A 158 -8.69 9.25 -9.83
N ALA A 159 -8.87 8.36 -10.81
CA ALA A 159 -8.21 7.06 -10.86
C ALA A 159 -6.70 7.18 -11.12
N GLU A 160 -6.29 8.03 -12.08
CA GLU A 160 -4.87 8.25 -12.40
C GLU A 160 -4.08 8.86 -11.23
N ASN A 161 -4.72 9.75 -10.45
CA ASN A 161 -4.07 10.47 -9.35
C ASN A 161 -4.33 9.85 -7.96
N ASN A 162 -4.97 8.67 -7.90
CA ASN A 162 -5.31 7.97 -6.65
C ASN A 162 -6.01 8.87 -5.61
N VAL A 163 -6.94 9.71 -6.05
CA VAL A 163 -7.66 10.62 -5.14
C VAL A 163 -8.55 9.82 -4.20
N PRO A 164 -8.44 10.00 -2.86
CA PRO A 164 -9.32 9.34 -1.92
C PRO A 164 -10.79 9.69 -2.21
N LYS A 165 -11.60 8.64 -2.44
CA LYS A 165 -13.04 8.76 -2.60
C LYS A 165 -13.75 8.34 -1.32
N THR A 166 -14.65 9.18 -0.83
CA THR A 166 -15.51 8.84 0.31
C THR A 166 -16.91 8.57 -0.23
N ILE A 167 -17.45 7.38 0.03
CA ILE A 167 -18.79 7.01 -0.41
C ILE A 167 -19.74 7.22 0.76
N LEU A 168 -20.62 8.22 0.65
CA LEU A 168 -21.68 8.48 1.63
C LEU A 168 -23.02 8.32 0.94
N ARG A 169 -23.87 7.42 1.45
CA ARG A 169 -25.22 7.15 0.91
C ARG A 169 -25.23 6.90 -0.60
N GLY A 170 -24.26 6.13 -1.12
CA GLY A 170 -24.16 5.79 -2.55
C GLY A 170 -23.67 6.92 -3.46
N LYS A 171 -23.33 8.10 -2.92
CA LYS A 171 -22.73 9.21 -3.66
C LYS A 171 -21.24 9.30 -3.36
N ALA A 172 -20.44 9.55 -4.40
CA ALA A 172 -19.01 9.77 -4.27
C ALA A 172 -18.71 11.23 -3.92
N TYR A 173 -17.96 11.41 -2.85
CA TYR A 173 -17.45 12.68 -2.36
C TYR A 173 -15.93 12.71 -2.51
N PHE A 174 -15.42 13.86 -2.95
CA PHE A 174 -14.00 14.09 -3.17
C PHE A 174 -13.56 15.30 -2.36
N SER A 175 -12.39 15.24 -1.71
CA SER A 175 -11.91 16.39 -0.93
C SER A 175 -11.63 17.58 -1.86
N LYS A 176 -12.13 18.78 -1.50
CA LYS A 176 -11.95 20.01 -2.29
C LYS A 176 -10.47 20.25 -2.64
N SER A 177 -9.57 20.16 -1.65
CA SER A 177 -8.13 20.36 -1.85
C SER A 177 -7.48 19.48 -2.93
N HIS A 178 -7.83 18.19 -3.03
CA HIS A 178 -7.27 17.31 -4.06
C HIS A 178 -7.83 17.65 -5.43
N ILE A 179 -9.13 17.94 -5.53
CA ILE A 179 -9.75 18.34 -6.79
C ILE A 179 -9.21 19.69 -7.24
N ASP A 180 -9.20 20.70 -6.38
CA ASP A 180 -8.67 22.02 -6.70
C ASP A 180 -7.21 21.91 -7.14
N ARG A 181 -6.35 21.12 -6.48
CA ARG A 181 -4.96 20.90 -6.93
C ARG A 181 -4.88 20.30 -8.34
N LEU A 182 -5.71 19.30 -8.65
CA LEU A 182 -5.65 18.59 -9.92
C LEU A 182 -6.23 19.40 -11.08
N PHE A 183 -7.29 20.17 -10.81
CA PHE A 183 -7.98 20.95 -11.84
C PHE A 183 -7.46 22.39 -11.96
N SER A 184 -6.82 22.96 -10.92
CA SER A 184 -6.16 24.29 -11.00
C SER A 184 -4.89 24.28 -11.86
N ALA A 185 -4.30 23.11 -12.12
CA ALA A 185 -3.05 22.98 -12.87
C ALA A 185 -3.22 23.19 -14.39
N ARG A 186 -4.46 23.27 -14.91
CA ARG A 186 -4.70 23.73 -16.29
C ARG A 186 -4.95 25.23 -16.31
N LYS A 187 -4.00 26.02 -15.80
CA LYS A 187 -3.84 27.37 -16.35
C LYS A 187 -3.20 27.17 -17.72
N GLU A 188 -3.88 27.64 -18.75
CA GLU A 188 -3.32 27.78 -20.10
C GLU A 188 -1.90 28.31 -19.97
N ASN A 189 -0.92 27.69 -20.63
CA ASN A 189 0.46 28.17 -20.59
C ASN A 189 0.44 29.67 -20.92
N PRO A 190 0.73 30.58 -19.98
CA PRO A 190 0.58 32.03 -20.20
C PRO A 190 1.56 32.54 -21.27
N GLU A 191 2.49 31.70 -21.69
CA GLU A 191 3.47 31.93 -22.75
C GLU A 191 2.88 31.86 -24.18
N ILE A 192 1.66 31.31 -24.35
CA ILE A 192 1.03 31.20 -25.69
C ILE A 192 -0.01 32.31 -25.88
N THR A 193 0.47 33.47 -26.30
CA THR A 193 -0.36 34.65 -26.58
C THR A 193 -1.14 34.53 -27.90
N GLU A 194 -0.64 33.75 -28.86
CA GLU A 194 -1.21 33.70 -30.21
C GLU A 194 -1.69 32.32 -30.65
N TRP A 195 -2.92 32.28 -31.19
CA TRP A 195 -3.60 31.07 -31.64
C TRP A 195 -4.04 31.17 -33.11
N TYR A 196 -3.87 30.10 -33.89
CA TYR A 196 -4.45 29.93 -35.22
C TYR A 196 -5.74 29.12 -35.14
N SER A 197 -6.78 29.54 -35.86
CA SER A 197 -7.90 28.66 -36.17
C SER A 197 -7.51 27.67 -37.27
N VAL A 198 -8.27 26.59 -37.39
CA VAL A 198 -8.09 25.62 -38.48
C VAL A 198 -8.28 26.30 -39.83
N GLU A 199 -9.27 27.19 -39.94
CA GLU A 199 -9.57 27.97 -41.15
C GLU A 199 -8.37 28.84 -41.55
N ASP A 200 -7.76 29.55 -40.58
CA ASP A 200 -6.57 30.38 -40.82
C ASP A 200 -5.38 29.56 -41.35
N ILE A 201 -5.20 28.34 -40.83
CA ILE A 201 -4.13 27.44 -41.28
C ILE A 201 -4.37 26.97 -42.70
N GLN A 202 -5.63 26.68 -43.06
CA GLN A 202 -5.98 26.29 -44.43
C GLN A 202 -5.68 27.43 -45.40
N SER A 203 -6.06 28.66 -45.06
CA SER A 203 -5.80 29.84 -45.90
C SER A 203 -4.32 30.19 -45.99
N LYS A 204 -3.57 30.13 -44.87
CA LYS A 204 -2.15 30.53 -44.83
C LYS A 204 -1.21 29.50 -45.46
N TYR A 205 -1.49 28.21 -45.27
CA TYR A 205 -0.60 27.12 -45.67
C TYR A 205 -1.14 26.22 -46.79
N GLY A 206 -2.36 26.47 -47.28
CA GLY A 206 -2.98 25.66 -48.33
C GLY A 206 -3.18 24.18 -47.94
N MET A 207 -3.25 23.89 -46.65
CA MET A 207 -3.32 22.51 -46.16
C MET A 207 -4.75 21.97 -46.11
N THR A 208 -4.89 20.66 -46.31
CA THR A 208 -6.14 19.95 -46.04
C THR A 208 -6.33 19.75 -44.53
N LEU A 209 -7.58 19.69 -44.07
CA LEU A 209 -7.92 19.43 -42.66
C LEU A 209 -7.21 18.19 -42.11
N SER A 210 -7.16 17.12 -42.89
CA SER A 210 -6.49 15.86 -42.52
C SER A 210 -4.98 16.03 -42.30
N ALA A 211 -4.32 16.81 -43.17
CA ALA A 211 -2.89 17.10 -43.04
C ALA A 211 -2.60 17.92 -41.77
N ILE A 212 -3.47 18.88 -41.44
CA ILE A 212 -3.36 19.70 -40.21
C ILE A 212 -3.46 18.80 -38.97
N TYR A 213 -4.49 17.96 -38.88
CA TYR A 213 -4.68 17.08 -37.73
C TYR A 213 -3.56 16.05 -37.58
N SER A 214 -3.09 15.49 -38.70
CA SER A 214 -1.97 14.53 -38.71
C SER A 214 -0.67 15.17 -38.22
N LEU A 215 -0.37 16.39 -38.67
CA LEU A 215 0.81 17.14 -38.26
C LEU A 215 0.78 17.50 -36.77
N VAL A 216 -0.35 18.06 -36.32
CA VAL A 216 -0.56 18.44 -34.91
C VAL A 216 -0.42 17.23 -33.99
N SER A 217 -0.99 16.08 -34.38
CA SER A 217 -0.90 14.84 -33.61
C SER A 217 0.54 14.31 -33.55
N LYS A 218 1.25 14.33 -34.68
CA LYS A 218 2.64 13.83 -34.78
C LYS A 218 3.64 14.66 -33.99
N ILE A 219 3.46 15.98 -33.96
CA ILE A 219 4.39 16.93 -33.31
C ILE A 219 3.96 17.24 -31.87
N GLY A 220 2.69 17.01 -31.52
CA GLY A 220 2.17 17.30 -30.18
C GLY A 220 1.97 18.80 -29.93
N ILE A 221 1.47 19.54 -30.92
CA ILE A 221 1.28 20.99 -30.83
C ILE A 221 0.23 21.32 -29.75
N PRO A 222 0.51 22.27 -28.83
CA PRO A 222 -0.47 22.74 -27.86
C PRO A 222 -1.76 23.23 -28.55
N LYS A 223 -2.90 22.70 -28.07
CA LYS A 223 -4.22 23.03 -28.62
C LYS A 223 -5.15 23.58 -27.54
N ARG A 224 -5.88 24.63 -27.88
CA ARG A 224 -6.94 25.23 -27.08
C ARG A 224 -8.27 24.90 -27.74
N LYS A 225 -9.28 24.59 -26.93
CA LYS A 225 -10.61 24.28 -27.43
C LYS A 225 -11.59 25.26 -26.80
N GLU A 226 -12.19 26.10 -27.63
CA GLU A 226 -13.28 27.00 -27.23
C GLU A 226 -14.54 26.54 -27.99
N GLY A 227 -15.47 25.89 -27.29
CA GLY A 227 -16.67 25.34 -27.90
C GLY A 227 -16.39 24.25 -28.96
N PRO A 228 -16.98 24.30 -30.17
CA PRO A 228 -16.73 23.35 -31.24
C PRO A 228 -15.42 23.62 -32.01
N LYS A 229 -14.87 24.84 -31.92
CA LYS A 229 -13.66 25.24 -32.64
C LYS A 229 -12.41 24.85 -31.86
N VAL A 230 -11.36 24.47 -32.59
CA VAL A 230 -10.05 24.12 -32.05
C VAL A 230 -9.04 25.11 -32.59
N TYR A 231 -8.20 25.60 -31.70
CA TYR A 231 -7.11 26.51 -32.03
C TYR A 231 -5.77 25.88 -31.69
N TYR A 232 -4.77 26.18 -32.50
CA TYR A 232 -3.40 25.70 -32.32
C TYR A 232 -2.46 26.89 -32.06
N SER A 233 -1.42 26.69 -31.25
CA SER A 233 -0.42 27.73 -31.02
C SER A 233 0.22 28.16 -32.33
N LYS A 234 0.19 29.47 -32.67
CA LYS A 234 0.77 29.98 -33.92
C LYS A 234 2.25 29.64 -34.02
N TYR A 235 2.99 29.92 -32.95
CA TYR A 235 4.42 29.68 -32.86
C TYR A 235 4.80 28.21 -33.14
N HIS A 236 4.20 27.27 -32.40
CA HIS A 236 4.53 25.85 -32.53
C HIS A 236 4.13 25.29 -33.91
N PHE A 237 3.07 25.85 -34.51
CA PHE A 237 2.60 25.45 -35.83
C PHE A 237 3.49 25.99 -36.96
N ASP A 238 3.91 27.25 -36.86
CA ASP A 238 4.85 27.87 -37.81
C ASP A 238 6.21 27.14 -37.80
N VAL A 239 6.71 26.77 -36.60
CA VAL A 239 7.93 25.98 -36.41
C VAL A 239 7.80 24.58 -37.00
N ALA A 240 6.67 23.91 -36.76
CA ALA A 240 6.37 22.59 -37.33
C ALA A 240 6.36 22.59 -38.88
N LYS A 241 6.06 23.74 -39.49
CA LYS A 241 6.05 23.91 -40.95
C LYS A 241 7.34 24.48 -41.53
N GLY A 242 8.27 24.93 -40.69
CA GLY A 242 9.49 25.60 -41.14
C GLY A 242 9.22 26.97 -41.78
N ALA A 243 8.06 27.58 -41.51
CA ALA A 243 7.68 28.89 -42.06
C ALA A 243 8.14 30.06 -41.17
N LYS A 244 8.35 29.79 -39.88
CA LYS A 244 9.33 30.52 -39.08
C LYS A 244 10.53 29.59 -38.99
N SER A 245 11.70 30.07 -39.40
CA SER A 245 12.96 29.42 -39.08
C SER A 245 13.00 29.17 -37.56
N ALA A 246 13.63 28.07 -37.16
CA ALA A 246 13.94 27.80 -35.75
C ALA A 246 15.03 28.78 -35.22
N GLU A 247 14.96 30.05 -35.61
CA GLU A 247 15.91 31.12 -35.33
C GLU A 247 15.48 31.99 -34.13
N ASP A 248 14.38 31.63 -33.45
CA ASP A 248 14.06 32.24 -32.15
C ASP A 248 14.21 31.31 -30.95
N VAL A 249 14.73 30.10 -31.16
CA VAL A 249 15.47 29.34 -30.13
C VAL A 249 16.71 28.73 -30.80
N GLU A 250 17.65 29.61 -31.16
CA GLU A 250 18.97 29.19 -31.60
C GLU A 250 19.59 28.36 -30.49
N PHE A 251 19.64 27.04 -30.66
CA PHE A 251 20.37 26.17 -29.75
C PHE A 251 21.81 26.05 -30.26
N ILE A 252 22.75 26.71 -29.59
CA ILE A 252 24.19 26.67 -29.91
C ILE A 252 24.80 25.41 -29.28
N SER A 253 25.76 24.78 -29.97
CA SER A 253 26.49 23.63 -29.42
C SER A 253 27.49 24.08 -28.34
N VAL A 254 27.88 23.17 -27.45
CA VAL A 254 28.86 23.51 -26.40
C VAL A 254 30.19 23.99 -27.00
N ALA A 255 30.63 23.43 -28.13
CA ALA A 255 31.87 23.83 -28.79
C ALA A 255 31.77 25.26 -29.36
N ASP A 256 30.70 25.55 -30.09
CA ASP A 256 30.46 26.87 -30.66
C ASP A 256 30.28 27.95 -29.57
N ALA A 257 29.67 27.59 -28.43
CA ALA A 257 29.54 28.49 -27.29
C ALA A 257 30.90 28.77 -26.61
N MET A 258 31.80 27.79 -26.55
CA MET A 258 33.16 27.99 -26.03
C MET A 258 33.95 28.95 -26.93
N GLU A 259 33.82 28.81 -28.25
CA GLU A 259 34.48 29.71 -29.22
C GLU A 259 33.89 31.13 -29.18
N LYS A 260 32.56 31.26 -29.19
CA LYS A 260 31.87 32.56 -29.25
C LYS A 260 32.11 33.42 -28.02
N TYR A 261 32.17 32.82 -26.83
CA TYR A 261 32.34 33.54 -25.56
C TYR A 261 33.74 33.39 -24.96
N SER A 262 34.67 32.70 -25.63
CA SER A 262 36.03 32.43 -25.15
C SER A 262 36.06 31.84 -23.73
N LEU A 263 35.15 30.90 -23.45
CA LEU A 263 35.02 30.25 -22.13
C LEU A 263 35.51 28.81 -22.17
N THR A 264 36.06 28.35 -21.05
CA THR A 264 36.34 26.92 -20.86
C THR A 264 35.04 26.14 -20.67
N ARG A 265 35.07 24.84 -21.01
CA ARG A 265 33.91 23.95 -20.89
C ARG A 265 33.30 23.97 -19.48
N ASP A 266 34.15 23.96 -18.45
CA ASP A 266 33.71 23.92 -17.06
C ASP A 266 33.11 25.26 -16.60
N GLN A 267 33.65 26.39 -17.05
CA GLN A 267 33.04 27.71 -16.83
C GLN A 267 31.64 27.76 -17.47
N LEU A 268 31.50 27.31 -18.71
CA LEU A 268 30.21 27.25 -19.40
C LEU A 268 29.19 26.40 -18.61
N TYR A 269 29.58 25.21 -18.14
CA TYR A 269 28.69 24.37 -17.33
C TYR A 269 28.36 24.98 -15.96
N HIS A 270 29.28 25.72 -15.36
CA HIS A 270 29.02 26.46 -14.11
C HIS A 270 27.93 27.53 -14.33
N TYR A 271 28.02 28.32 -15.39
CA TYR A 271 27.01 29.34 -15.73
C TYR A 271 25.66 28.71 -16.07
N VAL A 272 25.65 27.66 -16.90
CA VAL A 272 24.43 26.89 -17.23
C VAL A 272 23.74 26.36 -15.97
N LYS A 273 24.51 25.88 -14.98
CA LYS A 273 23.97 25.41 -13.70
C LYS A 273 23.45 26.55 -12.82
N THR A 274 24.20 27.65 -12.73
CA THR A 274 23.91 28.79 -11.86
C THR A 274 22.67 29.55 -12.31
N TYR A 275 22.57 29.82 -13.62
CA TYR A 275 21.50 30.61 -14.22
C TYR A 275 20.37 29.75 -14.79
N LYS A 276 20.43 28.42 -14.60
CA LYS A 276 19.41 27.44 -15.02
C LYS A 276 19.06 27.54 -16.52
N ILE A 277 20.09 27.69 -17.35
CA ILE A 277 19.95 27.82 -18.80
C ILE A 277 19.28 26.57 -19.39
N THR A 278 18.35 26.76 -20.31
CA THR A 278 17.61 25.67 -20.96
C THR A 278 18.55 24.83 -21.84
N LYS A 279 18.49 23.50 -21.66
CA LYS A 279 19.34 22.53 -22.36
C LYS A 279 18.51 21.53 -23.16
N LEU A 280 18.89 21.33 -24.41
CA LEU A 280 18.32 20.31 -25.30
C LEU A 280 19.31 19.15 -25.43
N ARG A 281 18.86 17.92 -25.11
CA ARG A 281 19.68 16.72 -25.33
C ARG A 281 19.42 16.18 -26.74
N CYS A 282 20.45 16.19 -27.58
CA CYS A 282 20.44 15.60 -28.92
C CYS A 282 21.44 14.44 -28.95
N GLY A 283 21.05 13.27 -28.43
CA GLY A 283 21.90 12.08 -28.39
C GLY A 283 23.14 12.28 -27.49
N LYS A 284 24.34 12.13 -28.07
CA LYS A 284 25.63 12.31 -27.36
C LYS A 284 25.94 13.78 -27.05
N TYR A 285 25.34 14.72 -27.77
CA TYR A 285 25.62 16.15 -27.66
C TYR A 285 24.50 16.88 -26.92
N VAL A 286 24.90 17.93 -26.19
CA VAL A 286 23.99 18.86 -25.52
C VAL A 286 24.06 20.18 -26.26
N LYS A 287 22.90 20.77 -26.55
CA LYS A 287 22.80 22.14 -27.07
C LYS A 287 22.19 23.06 -26.02
N LEU A 288 22.66 24.29 -25.98
CA LEU A 288 22.28 25.32 -25.01
C LEU A 288 21.53 26.45 -25.72
N ASN A 289 20.58 27.08 -25.04
CA ASN A 289 19.85 28.21 -25.61
C ASN A 289 20.79 29.42 -25.80
N ALA A 290 20.95 29.87 -27.05
CA ALA A 290 21.82 30.97 -27.43
C ALA A 290 21.37 32.31 -26.87
N LYS A 291 20.06 32.55 -26.77
CA LYS A 291 19.51 33.84 -26.31
C LYS A 291 19.83 34.05 -24.84
N GLU A 292 19.56 33.04 -24.03
CA GLU A 292 19.90 33.05 -22.59
C GLU A 292 21.40 33.18 -22.36
N LEU A 293 22.25 32.55 -23.20
CA LEU A 293 23.69 32.73 -23.14
C LEU A 293 24.12 34.14 -23.58
N ALA A 294 23.52 34.69 -24.63
CA ALA A 294 23.82 36.03 -25.13
C ALA A 294 23.42 37.12 -24.14
N GLU A 295 22.27 37.01 -23.48
CA GLU A 295 21.84 37.94 -22.44
C GLU A 295 22.79 37.93 -21.23
N LEU A 296 23.34 36.75 -20.89
CA LEU A 296 24.24 36.59 -19.76
C LEU A 296 25.63 37.21 -20.02
N PHE A 297 26.16 37.05 -21.23
CA PHE A 297 27.52 37.50 -21.57
C PHE A 297 27.57 38.86 -22.27
N ASN A 298 26.51 39.28 -22.95
CA ASN A 298 26.37 40.59 -23.59
C ASN A 298 25.15 41.33 -23.03
N PRO A 299 25.17 41.76 -21.76
CA PRO A 299 24.11 42.62 -21.25
C PRO A 299 24.07 43.91 -22.08
N LYS A 300 22.88 44.29 -22.57
CA LYS A 300 22.69 45.58 -23.23
C LYS A 300 23.04 46.68 -22.23
N ILE A 301 24.11 47.41 -22.51
CA ILE A 301 24.42 48.65 -21.78
C ILE A 301 23.48 49.70 -22.36
N GLU A 302 22.40 49.99 -21.65
CA GLU A 302 21.57 51.17 -21.94
C GLU A 302 22.36 52.40 -21.46
N LEU A 303 22.82 53.22 -22.42
CA LEU A 303 23.44 54.53 -22.19
C LEU A 303 22.37 55.63 -22.15
#